data_AF-A0A2H6NIH2-F1
#
_entry.id   AF-A0A2H6NIH2-F1
#
_cell.length_a   1.000
_cell.length_b   1.000
_cell.length_c   1.000
_cell.angle_alpha   90.00
_cell.angle_beta   90.00
_cell.angle_gamma   90.00
#
_symmetry.space_group_name_H-M   'P 1'
#
loop_
_entity.id
_entity.type
_entity.pdbx_description
1 polymer ?
#
loop_
_entity_poly.entity_id
_entity_poly.type
_entity_poly.pdbx_seq_one_letter_code
_entity_poly.pdbx_strand_id
1 'polypeptide(L)'
;KKTIKTNVTVPQDGSARPFSSLPGSVEIHTTDDEVLEVASVNKLYKTVVLGLPVVDAGKHWGNRDSSPVKLSNLYSELLSIPEEWRTAPLSAAKFHQMKQKFPIEWYHFLLGQLDLFHLKENPSNLLKDLFKDTALKDLYVQSALSCYIAMFGLDDTVVSPGHIFRAYNGSLPWSVCLDWLIGNQELYQLTLKTFRYTVKLMVDKASLGPVEDFQELLKYLEEYENDWYIGLVSEKEWPQAVLQE
;
A
#
# COMPACT_ATOMS: atom_id res chain seq x y z
N LYS A 1 18.71 21.42 -2.10
CA LYS A 1 18.02 21.50 -0.77
C LYS A 1 18.92 20.96 0.36
N LYS A 2 18.52 20.96 1.65
CA LYS A 2 19.39 20.54 2.78
C LYS A 2 19.59 19.01 2.83
N THR A 3 20.84 18.54 2.95
CA THR A 3 21.24 17.11 2.91
C THR A 3 21.99 16.70 4.19
N ILE A 4 21.78 15.47 4.68
CA ILE A 4 22.57 14.85 5.76
C ILE A 4 23.26 13.60 5.20
N LYS A 5 24.59 13.50 5.40
CA LYS A 5 25.42 12.32 5.06
C LYS A 5 26.14 11.83 6.30
N THR A 6 26.29 10.52 6.44
CA THR A 6 27.24 9.90 7.38
C THR A 6 28.18 8.96 6.63
N ASN A 7 29.48 9.16 6.84
CA ASN A 7 30.55 8.33 6.29
C ASN A 7 30.82 7.17 7.24
N VAL A 8 31.06 5.97 6.70
CA VAL A 8 31.68 4.88 7.45
C VAL A 8 32.89 4.36 6.68
N THR A 9 34.03 4.43 7.35
CA THR A 9 35.36 4.01 6.93
C THR A 9 35.48 2.48 6.97
N VAL A 10 36.12 1.90 5.95
CA VAL A 10 36.49 0.48 5.87
C VAL A 10 37.96 0.31 6.27
N PRO A 11 38.32 -0.82 6.92
CA PRO A 11 39.59 -1.47 6.62
C PRO A 11 39.43 -2.94 6.18
N GLN A 12 40.18 -3.32 5.14
CA GLN A 12 40.55 -4.71 4.78
C GLN A 12 41.54 -5.27 5.85
N ASP A 13 41.80 -6.56 6.07
CA ASP A 13 41.83 -7.79 5.26
C ASP A 13 41.92 -9.04 6.22
N GLY A 14 41.67 -10.26 5.75
CA GLY A 14 42.23 -11.49 6.36
C GLY A 14 41.33 -12.72 6.63
N SER A 15 41.22 -13.61 5.62
CA SER A 15 41.01 -15.08 5.63
C SER A 15 39.89 -15.78 6.45
N ALA A 16 39.20 -16.71 5.79
CA ALA A 16 38.06 -17.50 6.25
C ALA A 16 38.39 -18.65 7.22
N ARG A 17 37.55 -18.83 8.25
CA ARG A 17 37.35 -20.10 8.99
C ARG A 17 35.86 -20.27 9.34
N PRO A 18 35.31 -21.50 9.33
CA PRO A 18 33.88 -21.72 9.45
C PRO A 18 33.43 -21.67 10.92
N PHE A 19 32.36 -20.91 11.14
CA PHE A 19 31.36 -20.96 12.21
C PHE A 19 31.84 -21.40 13.61
N SER A 20 32.16 -20.42 14.44
CA SER A 20 32.07 -20.53 15.90
C SER A 20 30.60 -20.59 16.32
N SER A 21 30.21 -21.65 17.02
CA SER A 21 28.90 -21.86 17.62
C SER A 21 28.45 -20.66 18.47
N LEU A 22 27.16 -20.31 18.38
CA LEU A 22 26.56 -19.18 19.09
C LEU A 22 26.54 -19.42 20.62
N PRO A 23 26.72 -18.38 21.46
CA PRO A 23 26.56 -18.51 22.90
C PRO A 23 25.14 -18.99 23.25
N GLY A 24 25.04 -20.15 23.90
CA GLY A 24 23.76 -20.78 24.28
C GLY A 24 23.38 -22.04 23.50
N SER A 25 24.20 -22.50 22.55
CA SER A 25 24.02 -23.81 21.90
C SER A 25 24.53 -24.94 22.80
N VAL A 26 23.69 -25.95 23.05
CA VAL A 26 24.08 -27.20 23.70
C VAL A 26 24.20 -28.26 22.62
N GLU A 27 25.41 -28.78 22.41
CA GLU A 27 25.66 -29.94 21.56
C GLU A 27 25.41 -31.22 22.37
N ILE A 28 24.43 -32.01 21.92
CA ILE A 28 24.07 -33.28 22.55
C ILE A 28 24.82 -34.38 21.79
N HIS A 29 25.79 -35.02 22.46
CA HIS A 29 26.44 -36.22 21.95
C HIS A 29 25.58 -37.44 22.31
N THR A 30 25.00 -38.09 21.30
CA THR A 30 24.22 -39.32 21.47
C THR A 30 25.13 -40.54 21.42
N THR A 31 25.03 -41.42 22.42
CA THR A 31 25.61 -42.77 22.44
C THR A 31 24.61 -43.78 21.87
N ASP A 32 25.13 -44.85 21.25
CA ASP A 32 24.44 -45.80 20.36
C ASP A 32 23.24 -46.61 20.92
N ASP A 33 22.73 -46.32 22.12
CA ASP A 33 21.58 -47.02 22.72
C ASP A 33 20.22 -46.30 22.52
N GLU A 34 20.17 -45.16 21.83
CA GLU A 34 18.92 -44.40 21.55
C GLU A 34 18.24 -44.74 20.21
N VAL A 35 18.64 -45.84 19.55
CA VAL A 35 18.12 -46.21 18.21
C VAL A 35 16.69 -46.75 18.25
N LEU A 36 16.11 -47.04 19.44
CA LEU A 36 14.73 -47.52 19.53
C LEU A 36 13.65 -46.42 19.65
N GLU A 37 13.98 -45.18 20.01
CA GLU A 37 13.00 -44.07 20.03
C GLU A 37 12.88 -43.36 18.67
N VAL A 38 13.89 -43.42 17.81
CA VAL A 38 13.87 -42.80 16.47
C VAL A 38 12.87 -43.46 15.52
N ALA A 39 12.47 -44.71 15.79
CA ALA A 39 11.42 -45.40 15.04
C ALA A 39 9.99 -44.88 15.34
N SER A 40 9.77 -44.21 16.47
CA SER A 40 8.49 -43.61 16.85
C SER A 40 8.32 -42.20 16.30
N VAL A 41 9.42 -41.47 16.07
CA VAL A 41 9.40 -40.11 15.50
C VAL A 41 9.11 -40.13 13.99
N ASN A 42 9.51 -41.18 13.28
CA ASN A 42 9.22 -41.35 11.85
C ASN A 42 7.77 -41.76 11.52
N LYS A 43 6.94 -42.08 12.53
CA LYS A 43 5.49 -42.30 12.35
C LYS A 43 4.66 -41.01 12.48
N LEU A 44 5.25 -39.89 12.92
CA LEU A 44 4.56 -38.60 13.01
C LEU A 44 4.52 -37.84 11.68
N TYR A 45 5.30 -38.26 10.67
CA TYR A 45 5.32 -37.62 9.35
C TYR A 45 4.38 -38.25 8.31
N LYS A 46 3.53 -39.22 8.70
CA LYS A 46 2.66 -39.92 7.72
C LYS A 46 1.15 -39.93 7.98
N THR A 47 0.66 -39.24 9.01
CA THR A 47 -0.79 -39.01 9.16
C THR A 47 -1.07 -37.66 9.79
N VAL A 48 -0.78 -36.59 9.05
CA VAL A 48 -1.59 -35.38 9.13
C VAL A 48 -2.03 -35.06 7.71
N VAL A 49 -2.99 -35.84 7.21
CA VAL A 49 -3.96 -35.29 6.26
C VAL A 49 -4.72 -34.27 7.08
N LEU A 50 -4.25 -33.02 7.06
CA LEU A 50 -5.03 -31.88 7.50
C LEU A 50 -6.34 -31.97 6.72
N GLY A 51 -7.39 -32.41 7.42
CA GLY A 51 -8.76 -32.27 6.98
C GLY A 51 -9.08 -30.79 6.89
N LEU A 52 -8.59 -30.14 5.84
CA LEU A 52 -9.26 -28.98 5.31
C LEU A 52 -10.64 -29.51 4.91
N PRO A 53 -11.76 -28.93 5.38
CA PRO A 53 -12.99 -29.15 4.66
C PRO A 53 -12.69 -28.76 3.21
N VAL A 54 -12.89 -29.69 2.28
CA VAL A 54 -13.11 -29.38 0.88
C VAL A 54 -14.35 -28.49 0.89
N VAL A 55 -14.13 -27.18 1.03
CA VAL A 55 -15.09 -26.19 0.62
C VAL A 55 -14.90 -26.11 -0.88
N ASP A 56 -15.76 -26.83 -1.60
CA ASP A 56 -16.07 -26.43 -2.96
C ASP A 56 -16.66 -25.02 -2.91
N ALA A 57 -15.76 -24.04 -2.93
CA ALA A 57 -16.03 -22.68 -3.35
C ALA A 57 -15.34 -22.45 -4.70
N GLY A 58 -15.38 -23.45 -5.58
CA GLY A 58 -15.30 -23.16 -7.00
C GLY A 58 -16.51 -22.30 -7.36
N LYS A 59 -16.27 -21.01 -7.61
CA LYS A 59 -17.23 -19.94 -7.99
C LYS A 59 -17.70 -19.03 -6.85
N HIS A 60 -16.83 -18.19 -6.29
CA HIS A 60 -17.28 -16.83 -5.91
C HIS A 60 -16.16 -15.77 -5.74
N TRP A 61 -14.95 -16.02 -6.24
CA TRP A 61 -13.91 -15.00 -6.30
C TRP A 61 -13.99 -14.28 -7.64
N GLY A 62 -14.79 -13.21 -7.65
CA GLY A 62 -14.51 -12.07 -8.52
C GLY A 62 -14.90 -12.19 -9.99
N ASN A 63 -16.10 -12.65 -10.31
CA ASN A 63 -16.84 -11.97 -11.37
C ASN A 63 -17.86 -11.10 -10.67
N ARG A 64 -17.41 -9.96 -10.14
CA ARG A 64 -18.35 -8.88 -9.86
C ARG A 64 -18.79 -8.48 -11.25
N ASP A 65 -19.94 -9.00 -11.70
CA ASP A 65 -20.55 -8.57 -12.96
C ASP A 65 -20.49 -7.05 -12.95
N SER A 66 -19.64 -6.51 -13.82
CA SER A 66 -19.36 -5.08 -13.91
C SER A 66 -20.59 -4.45 -14.51
N SER A 67 -21.65 -4.35 -13.70
CA SER A 67 -22.81 -3.58 -14.04
C SER A 67 -22.29 -2.19 -14.35
N PRO A 68 -22.59 -1.64 -15.54
CA PRO A 68 -22.05 -0.37 -15.96
C PRO A 68 -22.38 0.67 -14.88
N VAL A 69 -21.34 1.29 -14.32
CA VAL A 69 -21.49 2.27 -13.27
C VAL A 69 -22.21 3.46 -13.87
N LYS A 70 -23.46 3.67 -13.45
CA LYS A 70 -24.29 4.74 -13.97
C LYS A 70 -23.88 6.05 -13.31
N LEU A 71 -22.95 6.75 -13.96
CA LEU A 71 -22.55 8.10 -13.57
C LEU A 71 -23.65 9.10 -13.93
N SER A 72 -23.74 10.18 -13.17
CA SER A 72 -24.90 11.08 -13.23
C SER A 72 -24.76 12.16 -14.30
N ASN A 73 -23.53 12.48 -14.72
CA ASN A 73 -23.24 13.55 -15.69
C ASN A 73 -21.90 13.30 -16.45
N LEU A 74 -21.68 14.04 -17.55
CA LEU A 74 -20.48 13.96 -18.40
C LEU A 74 -19.17 14.31 -17.64
N TYR A 75 -19.24 15.18 -16.64
CA TYR A 75 -18.08 15.56 -15.84
C TYR A 75 -17.65 14.46 -14.88
N SER A 76 -18.63 13.71 -14.34
CA SER A 76 -18.36 12.51 -13.57
C SER A 76 -17.71 11.43 -14.43
N GLU A 77 -18.09 11.33 -15.71
CA GLU A 77 -17.42 10.43 -16.67
C GLU A 77 -15.96 10.84 -16.92
N LEU A 78 -15.69 12.14 -17.07
CA LEU A 78 -14.33 12.67 -17.24
C LEU A 78 -13.44 12.41 -16.01
N LEU A 79 -14.01 12.54 -14.80
CA LEU A 79 -13.32 12.28 -13.53
C LEU A 79 -13.32 10.79 -13.16
N SER A 80 -13.90 9.94 -13.98
CA SER A 80 -13.98 8.52 -13.68
C SER A 80 -12.59 7.88 -13.76
N ILE A 81 -12.32 6.98 -12.82
CA ILE A 81 -11.06 6.22 -12.76
C ILE A 81 -11.08 5.04 -13.74
N PRO A 82 -9.93 4.56 -14.23
CA PRO A 82 -9.85 3.41 -15.16
C PRO A 82 -10.61 2.17 -14.66
N GLU A 83 -11.18 1.38 -15.58
CA GLU A 83 -12.03 0.23 -15.21
C GLU A 83 -11.24 -0.86 -14.47
N GLU A 84 -10.00 -1.08 -14.88
CA GLU A 84 -9.05 -2.00 -14.27
C GLU A 84 -8.84 -1.70 -12.77
N TRP A 85 -8.91 -0.41 -12.36
CA TRP A 85 -8.75 0.00 -10.96
C TRP A 85 -10.00 -0.28 -10.10
N ARG A 86 -11.11 -0.70 -10.72
CA ARG A 86 -12.40 -0.98 -10.07
C ARG A 86 -12.60 -2.48 -9.81
N THR A 87 -11.64 -3.33 -10.19
CA THR A 87 -11.75 -4.79 -10.14
C THR A 87 -11.07 -5.44 -8.93
N ALA A 88 -10.67 -4.63 -7.94
CA ALA A 88 -9.96 -5.12 -6.77
C ALA A 88 -10.67 -6.31 -6.09
N PRO A 89 -9.92 -7.35 -5.67
CA PRO A 89 -10.47 -8.55 -5.04
C PRO A 89 -10.86 -8.30 -3.57
N LEU A 90 -11.79 -7.36 -3.36
CA LEU A 90 -12.26 -6.90 -2.07
C LEU A 90 -13.67 -7.42 -1.77
N SER A 91 -13.87 -8.01 -0.59
CA SER A 91 -15.20 -8.45 -0.17
C SER A 91 -16.12 -7.26 0.10
N ALA A 92 -17.41 -7.38 -0.25
CA ALA A 92 -18.39 -6.31 -0.03
C ALA A 92 -18.48 -5.91 1.44
N ALA A 93 -18.45 -6.89 2.36
CA ALA A 93 -18.47 -6.64 3.79
C ALA A 93 -17.31 -5.76 4.25
N LYS A 94 -16.09 -6.04 3.75
CA LYS A 94 -14.90 -5.25 4.12
C LYS A 94 -14.94 -3.85 3.52
N PHE A 95 -15.39 -3.72 2.28
CA PHE A 95 -15.61 -2.42 1.67
C PHE A 95 -16.57 -1.57 2.51
N HIS A 96 -17.71 -2.13 2.94
CA HIS A 96 -18.70 -1.38 3.74
C HIS A 96 -18.15 -0.99 5.11
N GLN A 97 -17.34 -1.84 5.75
CA GLN A 97 -16.67 -1.53 7.01
C GLN A 97 -15.70 -0.35 6.85
N MET A 98 -14.84 -0.41 5.83
CA MET A 98 -13.76 0.56 5.64
C MET A 98 -14.25 1.88 5.01
N LYS A 99 -15.36 1.84 4.27
CA LYS A 99 -16.00 3.02 3.65
C LYS A 99 -16.27 4.14 4.65
N GLN A 100 -16.54 3.79 5.91
CA GLN A 100 -16.79 4.77 6.97
C GLN A 100 -15.53 5.55 7.40
N LYS A 101 -14.33 5.02 7.14
CA LYS A 101 -13.05 5.69 7.45
C LYS A 101 -12.61 6.66 6.35
N PHE A 102 -13.29 6.67 5.21
CA PHE A 102 -12.92 7.52 4.10
C PHE A 102 -13.19 9.00 4.44
N PRO A 103 -12.20 9.90 4.29
CA PRO A 103 -12.35 11.31 4.61
C PRO A 103 -13.16 12.02 3.52
N ILE A 104 -14.49 12.00 3.66
CA ILE A 104 -15.41 12.52 2.63
C ILE A 104 -15.28 14.03 2.46
N GLU A 105 -14.96 14.76 3.52
CA GLU A 105 -14.75 16.20 3.51
C GLU A 105 -13.50 16.56 2.68
N TRP A 106 -12.45 15.75 2.77
CA TRP A 106 -11.24 15.91 1.94
C TRP A 106 -11.54 15.68 0.46
N TYR A 107 -12.35 14.67 0.13
CA TYR A 107 -12.80 14.43 -1.24
C TYR A 107 -13.58 15.63 -1.81
N HIS A 108 -14.55 16.17 -1.06
CA HIS A 108 -15.29 17.35 -1.49
C HIS A 108 -14.39 18.58 -1.62
N PHE A 109 -13.45 18.76 -0.70
CA PHE A 109 -12.45 19.83 -0.77
C PHE A 109 -11.64 19.72 -2.08
N LEU A 110 -11.06 18.55 -2.38
CA LEU A 110 -10.29 18.32 -3.60
C LEU A 110 -11.08 18.59 -4.87
N LEU A 111 -12.32 18.10 -4.95
CA LEU A 111 -13.20 18.39 -6.08
C LEU A 111 -13.43 19.91 -6.27
N GLY A 112 -13.45 20.68 -5.19
CA GLY A 112 -13.56 22.14 -5.25
C GLY A 112 -12.28 22.86 -5.65
N GLN A 113 -11.12 22.18 -5.61
CA GLN A 113 -9.84 22.72 -6.06
C GLN A 113 -9.57 22.44 -7.55
N LEU A 114 -10.34 21.54 -8.18
CA LEU A 114 -10.17 21.22 -9.59
C LEU A 114 -10.54 22.44 -10.46
N ASP A 115 -9.63 22.84 -11.34
CA ASP A 115 -9.90 23.85 -12.35
C ASP A 115 -10.77 23.24 -13.47
N LEU A 116 -12.09 23.39 -13.30
CA LEU A 116 -13.09 22.96 -14.27
C LEU A 116 -13.52 24.11 -15.21
N PHE A 117 -12.91 25.30 -15.09
CA PHE A 117 -13.35 26.51 -15.81
C PHE A 117 -13.10 26.45 -17.32
N HIS A 118 -12.20 25.59 -17.77
CA HIS A 118 -11.90 25.38 -19.19
C HIS A 118 -12.94 24.52 -19.92
N LEU A 119 -13.87 23.88 -19.20
CA LEU A 119 -14.88 23.03 -19.80
C LEU A 119 -16.04 23.88 -20.34
N LYS A 120 -16.46 23.55 -21.56
CA LYS A 120 -17.21 24.41 -22.49
C LYS A 120 -18.61 24.82 -22.05
N GLU A 121 -19.09 24.28 -20.94
CA GLU A 121 -20.32 24.69 -20.28
C GLU A 121 -19.96 24.94 -18.83
N ASN A 122 -20.25 26.15 -18.33
CA ASN A 122 -20.02 26.50 -16.94
C ASN A 122 -21.38 26.49 -16.22
N PRO A 123 -21.96 25.31 -15.93
CA PRO A 123 -23.19 25.29 -15.16
C PRO A 123 -22.81 25.74 -13.75
N SER A 124 -23.40 26.84 -13.30
CA SER A 124 -23.25 27.41 -11.95
C SER A 124 -23.55 26.43 -10.80
N ASN A 125 -23.96 25.19 -11.11
CA ASN A 125 -24.21 24.10 -10.17
C ASN A 125 -23.32 22.86 -10.38
N LEU A 126 -22.31 22.89 -11.26
CA LEU A 126 -21.45 21.74 -11.61
C LEU A 126 -20.92 21.00 -10.37
N LEU A 127 -20.28 21.75 -9.49
CA LEU A 127 -19.64 21.22 -8.28
C LEU A 127 -20.67 20.64 -7.31
N LYS A 128 -21.89 21.22 -7.24
CA LYS A 128 -22.99 20.65 -6.44
C LYS A 128 -23.49 19.33 -7.02
N ASP A 129 -23.50 19.19 -8.34
CA ASP A 129 -23.93 17.97 -9.02
C ASP A 129 -22.87 16.86 -8.87
N LEU A 130 -21.58 17.21 -8.94
CA LEU A 130 -20.48 16.30 -8.61
C LEU A 130 -20.53 15.79 -7.17
N PHE A 131 -20.82 16.67 -6.20
CA PHE A 131 -20.97 16.28 -4.80
C PHE A 131 -22.15 15.33 -4.56
N LYS A 132 -23.19 15.40 -5.39
CA LYS A 132 -24.35 14.51 -5.32
C LYS A 132 -24.13 13.18 -6.02
N ASP A 133 -23.11 13.06 -6.88
CA ASP A 133 -22.81 11.82 -7.60
C ASP A 133 -22.19 10.79 -6.65
N THR A 134 -23.07 9.98 -6.06
CA THR A 134 -22.67 8.92 -5.15
C THR A 134 -21.91 7.80 -5.84
N ALA A 135 -22.14 7.60 -7.15
CA ALA A 135 -21.45 6.57 -7.92
C ALA A 135 -19.98 6.95 -8.14
N LEU A 136 -19.70 8.18 -8.54
CA LEU A 136 -18.32 8.69 -8.67
C LEU A 136 -17.57 8.60 -7.33
N LYS A 137 -18.20 9.09 -6.26
CA LYS A 137 -17.63 9.00 -4.91
C LYS A 137 -17.32 7.55 -4.54
N ASP A 138 -18.26 6.63 -4.76
CA ASP A 138 -18.09 5.23 -4.39
C ASP A 138 -16.95 4.57 -5.18
N LEU A 139 -16.69 4.99 -6.43
CA LEU A 139 -15.52 4.57 -7.20
C LEU A 139 -14.21 5.00 -6.53
N TYR A 140 -14.07 6.29 -6.19
CA TYR A 140 -12.86 6.79 -5.51
C TYR A 140 -12.65 6.12 -4.16
N VAL A 141 -13.72 5.96 -3.37
CA VAL A 141 -13.66 5.24 -2.09
C VAL A 141 -13.19 3.81 -2.31
N GLN A 142 -13.75 3.10 -3.29
CA GLN A 142 -13.38 1.72 -3.57
C GLN A 142 -11.92 1.59 -3.97
N SER A 143 -11.44 2.42 -4.88
CA SER A 143 -10.05 2.31 -5.34
C SER A 143 -9.05 2.75 -4.29
N ALA A 144 -9.29 3.85 -3.56
CA ALA A 144 -8.43 4.28 -2.46
C ALA A 144 -8.34 3.21 -1.35
N LEU A 145 -9.47 2.63 -0.96
CA LEU A 145 -9.49 1.57 0.07
C LEU A 145 -8.85 0.27 -0.43
N SER A 146 -9.01 -0.06 -1.71
CA SER A 146 -8.36 -1.24 -2.30
C SER A 146 -6.84 -1.11 -2.28
N CYS A 147 -6.32 0.08 -2.61
CA CYS A 147 -4.89 0.39 -2.50
C CYS A 147 -4.41 0.32 -1.05
N TYR A 148 -5.18 0.90 -0.11
CA TYR A 148 -4.88 0.82 1.32
C TYR A 148 -4.80 -0.64 1.80
N ILE A 149 -5.78 -1.48 1.46
CA ILE A 149 -5.81 -2.89 1.86
C ILE A 149 -4.70 -3.70 1.20
N ALA A 150 -4.38 -3.42 -0.07
CA ALA A 150 -3.25 -4.06 -0.75
C ALA A 150 -1.91 -3.75 -0.04
N MET A 151 -1.76 -2.54 0.49
CA MET A 151 -0.53 -2.11 1.18
C MET A 151 -0.47 -2.63 2.63
N PHE A 152 -1.54 -2.47 3.40
CA PHE A 152 -1.54 -2.70 4.85
C PHE A 152 -2.20 -4.02 5.29
N GLY A 153 -2.84 -4.72 4.36
CA GLY A 153 -3.61 -5.91 4.65
C GLY A 153 -5.01 -5.63 5.18
N LEU A 154 -5.66 -6.69 5.66
CA LEU A 154 -7.07 -6.67 6.06
C LEU A 154 -7.29 -6.33 7.53
N ASP A 155 -6.28 -6.50 8.37
CA ASP A 155 -6.40 -6.36 9.82
C ASP A 155 -6.14 -4.92 10.26
N ASP A 156 -7.00 -4.40 11.13
CA ASP A 156 -6.92 -3.03 11.67
C ASP A 156 -5.86 -2.92 12.77
N THR A 157 -4.74 -3.60 12.59
CA THR A 157 -3.63 -3.64 13.54
C THR A 157 -2.77 -2.40 13.39
N VAL A 158 -2.21 -1.93 14.51
CA VAL A 158 -1.23 -0.84 14.49
C VAL A 158 -0.06 -1.26 13.59
N VAL A 159 0.18 -0.44 12.56
CA VAL A 159 1.25 -0.70 11.59
C VAL A 159 2.60 -0.67 12.30
N SER A 160 3.31 -1.80 12.28
CA SER A 160 4.65 -1.86 12.88
C SER A 160 5.66 -1.02 12.10
N PRO A 161 6.71 -0.47 12.74
CA PRO A 161 7.79 0.23 12.04
C PRO A 161 8.44 -0.62 10.94
N GLY A 162 8.54 -1.94 11.16
CA GLY A 162 9.03 -2.87 10.15
C GLY A 162 8.13 -2.96 8.91
N HIS A 163 6.82 -2.88 9.08
CA HIS A 163 5.89 -2.81 7.95
C HIS A 163 6.05 -1.49 7.19
N ILE A 164 6.15 -0.35 7.90
CA ILE A 164 6.37 0.96 7.26
C ILE A 164 7.64 0.94 6.42
N PHE A 165 8.74 0.44 6.97
CA PHE A 165 10.01 0.31 6.26
C PHE A 165 9.89 -0.57 5.01
N ARG A 166 9.24 -1.73 5.11
CA ARG A 166 9.03 -2.62 3.97
C ARG A 166 8.17 -1.99 2.88
N ALA A 167 7.04 -1.41 3.26
CA ALA A 167 6.13 -0.69 2.37
C ALA A 167 6.83 0.45 1.65
N TYR A 168 7.66 1.24 2.35
CA TYR A 168 8.45 2.33 1.76
C TYR A 168 9.38 1.83 0.64
N ASN A 169 10.00 0.67 0.87
CA ASN A 169 10.88 0.01 -0.09
C ASN A 169 10.13 -0.79 -1.18
N GLY A 170 8.79 -0.85 -1.15
CA GLY A 170 7.99 -1.67 -2.06
C GLY A 170 8.03 -3.18 -1.78
N SER A 171 8.60 -3.60 -0.63
CA SER A 171 8.86 -5.00 -0.28
C SER A 171 7.79 -5.58 0.66
N LEU A 172 6.52 -5.55 0.25
CA LEU A 172 5.38 -6.01 1.04
C LEU A 172 5.22 -7.55 1.02
N PRO A 173 4.66 -8.15 2.09
CA PRO A 173 4.25 -9.55 2.05
C PRO A 173 3.20 -9.80 0.96
N TRP A 174 3.28 -10.98 0.34
CA TRP A 174 2.35 -11.37 -0.71
C TRP A 174 0.89 -11.37 -0.23
N SER A 175 -0.01 -10.88 -1.08
CA SER A 175 -1.46 -11.03 -0.93
C SER A 175 -2.15 -10.93 -2.28
N VAL A 176 -3.37 -11.46 -2.40
CA VAL A 176 -4.16 -11.37 -3.63
C VAL A 176 -4.48 -9.92 -4.02
N CYS A 177 -4.69 -9.04 -3.03
CA CYS A 177 -4.88 -7.61 -3.28
C CYS A 177 -3.59 -6.93 -3.77
N LEU A 178 -2.43 -7.34 -3.25
CA LEU A 178 -1.14 -6.83 -3.70
C LEU A 178 -0.82 -7.29 -5.13
N ASP A 179 -1.09 -8.55 -5.48
CA ASP A 179 -0.94 -9.04 -6.86
C ASP A 179 -1.80 -8.25 -7.84
N TRP A 180 -3.07 -8.00 -7.49
CA TRP A 180 -3.95 -7.13 -8.27
C TRP A 180 -3.37 -5.72 -8.42
N LEU A 181 -2.85 -5.13 -7.34
CA LEU A 181 -2.29 -3.78 -7.38
C LEU A 181 -1.04 -3.74 -8.26
N ILE A 182 -0.11 -4.68 -8.11
CA ILE A 182 1.10 -4.81 -8.94
C ILE A 182 0.74 -5.03 -10.41
N GLY A 183 -0.32 -5.79 -10.69
CA GLY A 183 -0.85 -5.95 -12.06
C GLY A 183 -1.31 -4.64 -12.70
N ASN A 184 -1.68 -3.64 -11.88
CA ASN A 184 -2.03 -2.28 -12.31
C ASN A 184 -0.85 -1.34 -12.08
N GLN A 185 0.18 -1.40 -12.94
CA GLN A 185 1.47 -0.74 -12.72
C GLN A 185 1.36 0.77 -12.40
N GLU A 186 0.52 1.52 -13.11
CA GLU A 186 0.31 2.95 -12.85
C GLU A 186 -0.25 3.20 -11.45
N LEU A 187 -1.31 2.46 -11.08
CA LEU A 187 -1.93 2.55 -9.76
C LEU A 187 -0.96 2.12 -8.65
N TYR A 188 -0.14 1.10 -8.89
CA TYR A 188 0.89 0.65 -7.96
C TYR A 188 1.92 1.75 -7.69
N GLN A 189 2.43 2.40 -8.73
CA GLN A 189 3.38 3.51 -8.57
C GLN A 189 2.74 4.70 -7.84
N LEU A 190 1.49 5.05 -8.18
CA LEU A 190 0.75 6.11 -7.49
C LEU A 190 0.52 5.77 -6.01
N THR A 191 0.18 4.52 -5.71
CA THR A 191 -0.02 4.03 -4.34
C THR A 191 1.27 4.09 -3.54
N LEU A 192 2.39 3.61 -4.11
CA LEU A 192 3.70 3.63 -3.48
C LEU A 192 4.17 5.07 -3.22
N LYS A 193 4.00 5.96 -4.19
CA LYS A 193 4.29 7.39 -4.07
C LYS A 193 3.45 8.04 -2.96
N THR A 194 2.15 7.80 -2.94
CA THR A 194 1.24 8.29 -1.89
C THR A 194 1.64 7.78 -0.50
N PHE A 195 2.01 6.51 -0.39
CA PHE A 195 2.52 5.94 0.86
C PHE A 195 3.79 6.67 1.34
N ARG A 196 4.75 6.92 0.44
CA ARG A 196 5.98 7.65 0.76
C ARG A 196 5.71 9.10 1.17
N TYR A 197 4.76 9.77 0.53
CA TYR A 197 4.30 11.11 0.94
C TYR A 197 3.71 11.09 2.35
N THR A 198 2.95 10.04 2.69
CA THR A 198 2.39 9.86 4.03
C THR A 198 3.49 9.69 5.08
N VAL A 199 4.55 8.93 4.77
CA VAL A 199 5.73 8.81 5.65
C VAL A 199 6.44 10.16 5.81
N LYS A 200 6.65 10.90 4.72
CA LYS A 200 7.23 12.24 4.78
C LYS A 200 6.40 13.18 5.64
N LEU A 201 5.09 13.21 5.43
CA LEU A 201 4.15 14.02 6.20
C LEU A 201 4.18 13.64 7.70
N MET A 202 4.27 12.35 8.03
CA MET A 202 4.39 11.89 9.41
C MET A 202 5.65 12.46 10.10
N VAL A 203 6.80 12.43 9.41
CA VAL A 203 8.07 12.97 9.93
C VAL A 203 8.00 14.48 10.08
N ASP A 204 7.43 15.19 9.10
CA ASP A 204 7.28 16.64 9.15
C ASP A 204 6.33 17.03 10.29
N LYS A 205 5.21 16.32 10.46
CA LYS A 205 4.28 16.62 11.56
C LYS A 205 4.92 16.42 12.93
N ALA A 206 5.77 15.41 13.08
CA ALA A 206 6.53 15.19 14.30
C ALA A 206 7.59 16.28 14.55
N SER A 207 8.07 16.95 13.51
CA SER A 207 9.18 17.91 13.59
C SER A 207 8.73 19.38 13.62
N LEU A 208 7.69 19.71 12.86
CA LEU A 208 7.22 21.06 12.57
C LEU A 208 5.89 21.39 13.25
N GLY A 209 5.14 20.37 13.70
CA GLY A 209 3.82 20.53 14.32
C GLY A 209 2.68 19.91 13.49
N PRO A 210 1.45 19.92 14.01
CA PRO A 210 0.30 19.38 13.29
C PRO A 210 0.01 20.16 12.00
N VAL A 211 -0.84 19.57 11.14
CA VAL A 211 -1.42 20.26 9.99
C VAL A 211 -2.75 20.83 10.47
N GLU A 212 -2.96 22.12 10.28
CA GLU A 212 -4.07 22.89 10.81
C GLU A 212 -5.34 22.71 9.98
N ASP A 213 -5.22 22.68 8.65
CA ASP A 213 -6.37 22.57 7.75
C ASP A 213 -6.07 21.87 6.41
N PHE A 214 -7.12 21.70 5.59
CA PHE A 214 -7.03 21.06 4.27
C PHE A 214 -6.23 21.87 3.25
N GLN A 215 -6.22 23.20 3.35
CA GLN A 215 -5.44 24.04 2.44
C GLN A 215 -3.95 23.87 2.70
N GLU A 216 -3.55 23.84 3.98
CA GLU A 216 -2.18 23.55 4.39
C GLU A 216 -1.77 22.13 3.98
N LEU A 217 -2.64 21.13 4.17
CA LEU A 217 -2.39 19.76 3.71
C LEU A 217 -2.13 19.70 2.21
N LEU A 218 -2.98 20.36 1.40
CA LEU A 218 -2.82 20.41 -0.05
C LEU A 218 -1.48 21.03 -0.43
N LYS A 219 -1.13 22.16 0.19
CA LYS A 219 0.15 22.84 -0.06
C LYS A 219 1.34 21.95 0.24
N TYR A 220 1.34 21.20 1.35
CA TYR A 220 2.42 20.24 1.62
C TYR A 220 2.53 19.14 0.55
N LEU A 221 1.39 18.62 0.07
CA LEU A 221 1.39 17.61 -0.98
C LEU A 221 1.88 18.18 -2.33
N GLU A 222 1.53 19.42 -2.66
CA GLU A 222 2.05 20.12 -3.84
C GLU A 222 3.55 20.39 -3.74
N GLU A 223 4.05 20.79 -2.58
CA GLU A 223 5.49 20.95 -2.33
C GLU A 223 6.21 19.61 -2.49
N TYR A 224 5.67 18.52 -1.94
CA TYR A 224 6.24 17.18 -2.11
C TYR A 224 6.28 16.75 -3.57
N GLU A 225 5.25 17.07 -4.36
CA GLU A 225 5.16 16.73 -5.76
C GLU A 225 6.15 17.50 -6.63
N ASN A 226 6.25 18.81 -6.43
CA ASN A 226 6.97 19.68 -7.34
C ASN A 226 8.43 19.87 -6.95
N ASP A 227 8.73 19.83 -5.64
CA ASP A 227 10.03 20.27 -5.16
C ASP A 227 10.85 19.13 -4.53
N TRP A 228 10.26 17.97 -4.23
CA TRP A 228 10.96 16.88 -3.54
C TRP A 228 10.96 15.59 -4.37
N TYR A 229 12.11 14.95 -4.43
CA TYR A 229 12.16 13.55 -4.81
C TYR A 229 12.04 12.66 -3.57
N ILE A 230 10.90 11.95 -3.46
CA ILE A 230 10.61 11.04 -2.34
C ILE A 230 10.60 9.61 -2.87
N GLY A 231 11.79 9.03 -2.97
CA GLY A 231 12.00 7.66 -3.47
C GLY A 231 13.31 7.05 -2.97
N LEU A 232 13.73 5.96 -3.62
CA LEU A 232 14.96 5.25 -3.25
C LEU A 232 16.14 5.73 -4.09
N VAL A 233 17.34 5.72 -3.51
CA VAL A 233 18.57 6.02 -4.26
C VAL A 233 18.83 5.01 -5.38
N SER A 234 18.29 3.80 -5.27
CA SER A 234 18.37 2.75 -6.29
C SER A 234 17.39 2.94 -7.45
N GLU A 235 16.44 3.87 -7.34
CA GLU A 235 15.46 4.14 -8.40
C GLU A 235 16.09 4.96 -9.53
N LYS A 236 15.59 4.76 -10.75
CA LYS A 236 16.20 5.30 -11.96
C LYS A 236 16.02 6.80 -12.10
N GLU A 237 15.02 7.35 -11.40
CA GLU A 237 14.56 8.73 -11.39
C GLU A 237 15.37 9.58 -10.39
N TRP A 238 16.01 8.94 -9.39
CA TRP A 238 16.79 9.63 -8.37
C TRP A 238 17.95 10.45 -8.96
N PRO A 239 18.78 9.93 -9.89
CA PRO A 239 19.88 10.70 -10.45
C PRO A 239 19.41 11.98 -11.17
N GLN A 240 18.31 11.93 -11.92
CA GLN A 240 17.78 13.10 -12.63
C GLN A 240 17.22 14.12 -11.64
N ALA A 241 16.52 13.66 -10.61
CA ALA A 241 16.01 14.56 -9.58
C ALA A 241 17.13 15.32 -8.85
N VAL A 242 18.25 14.64 -8.54
CA VAL A 242 19.42 15.27 -7.91
C VAL A 242 20.06 16.32 -8.83
N LEU A 243 20.04 16.13 -10.15
CA LEU A 243 20.57 17.10 -11.12
C LEU A 243 19.69 18.35 -11.28
N GLN A 244 18.42 18.27 -10.86
CA GLN A 244 17.46 19.38 -10.92
C GLN A 244 17.38 20.17 -9.60
N GLU A 245 18.13 19.78 -8.56
CA GLU A 245 18.30 20.55 -7.30
C GLU A 245 19.23 21.77 -7.44
#